data_AF-A0A2N2YC78-F1
#
_entry.id   AF-A0A2N2YC78-F1
#
_cell.length_a   1.000
_cell.length_b   1.000
_cell.length_c   1.000
_cell.angle_alpha   90.00
_cell.angle_beta   90.00
_cell.angle_gamma   90.00
#
_symmetry.space_group_name_H-M   'P 1'
#
loop_
_entity.id
_entity.type
_entity.pdbx_description
1 polymer ?
#
loop_
_entity_poly.entity_id
_entity_poly.type
_entity_poly.pdbx_seq_one_letter_code
_entity_poly.pdbx_strand_id
1 'polypeptide(L)'
;MKAIVLKRKLTTGETTQLLALLRDNDNFRLHTSIIADERLMALSTPSPVDQFSIKKKVNEQVLQELLAMGDKLVKGKRVADLLSFEKSGVWYYHRFRSYFRTRQIGYEYEEIMQLLTVYDHIDFYTGEVGLRQIPELSGRVAICLPEAVPGSKVNYRSVAAYGLHFLLRLMVQPFQFAHPSKRRHIVVDHAGLQKCLHIPAGRFTYDNYILSGLFDRLDADFLLLSEV
;
A
#
# COMPACT_ATOMS: atom_id res chain seq x y z
N MET A 1 -4.36 14.82 30.72
CA MET A 1 -4.75 13.43 30.35
C MET A 1 -4.03 13.04 29.06
N LYS A 2 -3.46 11.84 28.98
CA LYS A 2 -2.69 11.37 27.81
C LYS A 2 -3.41 10.23 27.09
N ALA A 3 -3.22 10.10 25.78
CA ALA A 3 -3.76 9.00 24.99
C ALA A 3 -2.65 8.12 24.41
N ILE A 4 -2.92 6.81 24.32
CA ILE A 4 -2.13 5.84 23.58
C ILE A 4 -3.03 5.29 22.48
N VAL A 5 -2.62 5.41 21.23
CA VAL A 5 -3.42 4.98 20.07
C VAL A 5 -2.69 3.90 19.30
N LEU A 6 -3.34 2.76 19.10
CA LEU A 6 -2.77 1.61 18.39
C LEU A 6 -3.38 1.46 16.99
N LYS A 7 -2.56 1.66 15.96
CA LYS A 7 -2.87 1.45 14.53
C LYS A 7 -2.07 0.33 13.87
N ARG A 8 -1.09 -0.24 14.58
CA ARG A 8 -0.32 -1.40 14.14
C ARG A 8 -0.20 -2.46 15.23
N LYS A 9 0.04 -3.70 14.82
CA LYS A 9 0.40 -4.76 15.75
C LYS A 9 1.73 -4.41 16.45
N LEU A 10 1.75 -4.63 17.75
CA LEU A 10 2.92 -4.39 18.60
C LEU A 10 3.77 -5.64 18.71
N THR A 11 5.05 -5.47 18.98
CA THR A 11 5.94 -6.57 19.37
C THR A 11 5.62 -7.02 20.80
N THR A 12 6.11 -8.20 21.19
CA THR A 12 5.95 -8.69 22.58
C THR A 12 6.60 -7.74 23.60
N GLY A 13 7.72 -7.12 23.23
CA GLY A 13 8.41 -6.13 24.05
C GLY A 13 7.56 -4.88 24.27
N GLU A 14 7.08 -4.27 23.18
CA GLU A 14 6.20 -3.10 23.21
C GLU A 14 4.91 -3.38 24.00
N THR A 15 4.32 -4.56 23.78
CA THR A 15 3.10 -4.99 24.48
C THR A 15 3.33 -5.07 26.00
N THR A 16 4.43 -5.68 26.43
CA THR A 16 4.76 -5.82 27.86
C THR A 16 5.00 -4.46 28.52
N GLN A 17 5.72 -3.57 27.84
CA GLN A 17 5.97 -2.21 28.32
C GLN A 17 4.68 -1.40 28.47
N LEU A 18 3.81 -1.42 27.45
CA LEU A 18 2.53 -0.71 27.53
C LEU A 18 1.61 -1.27 28.61
N LEU A 19 1.57 -2.59 28.80
CA LEU A 19 0.78 -3.20 29.86
C LEU A 19 1.26 -2.78 31.26
N ALA A 20 2.57 -2.66 31.46
CA ALA A 20 3.12 -2.13 32.72
C ALA A 20 2.73 -0.65 32.90
N LEU A 21 2.92 0.17 31.86
CA LEU A 21 2.58 1.60 31.90
C LEU A 21 1.10 1.86 32.22
N LEU A 22 0.19 1.09 31.62
CA LEU A 22 -1.25 1.25 31.80
C LEU A 22 -1.76 0.72 33.14
N ARG A 23 -1.05 -0.23 33.78
CA ARG A 23 -1.40 -0.73 35.11
C ARG A 23 -1.06 0.25 36.22
N ASP A 24 0.06 0.97 36.05
CA ASP A 24 0.63 1.82 37.08
C ASP A 24 0.19 3.29 36.95
N ASN A 25 -0.60 3.64 35.92
CA ASN A 25 -0.89 5.03 35.59
C ASN A 25 -2.27 5.28 34.96
N ASP A 26 -3.20 5.78 35.78
CA ASP A 26 -4.56 6.15 35.37
C ASP A 26 -4.64 7.38 34.44
N ASN A 27 -3.53 8.09 34.22
CA ASN A 27 -3.48 9.28 33.37
C ASN A 27 -3.47 8.93 31.86
N PHE A 28 -3.30 7.66 31.50
CA PHE A 28 -3.27 7.20 30.11
C PHE A 28 -4.60 6.52 29.71
N ARG A 29 -5.13 6.91 28.55
CA ARG A 29 -6.27 6.25 27.91
C ARG A 29 -5.80 5.50 26.67
N LEU A 30 -6.08 4.20 26.61
CA LEU A 30 -5.76 3.37 25.47
C LEU A 30 -6.93 3.36 24.48
N HIS A 31 -6.62 3.60 23.20
CA HIS A 31 -7.53 3.46 22.08
C HIS A 31 -6.93 2.50 21.04
N THR A 32 -7.69 1.48 20.65
CA THR A 32 -7.27 0.55 19.58
C THR A 32 -8.44 0.26 18.67
N SER A 33 -8.17 0.26 17.36
CA SER A 33 -9.12 -0.16 16.32
C SER A 33 -8.63 -1.40 15.57
N ILE A 34 -7.55 -2.02 16.06
CA ILE A 34 -6.94 -3.21 15.47
C ILE A 34 -7.13 -4.40 16.42
N ILE A 35 -7.10 -5.61 15.86
CA ILE A 35 -7.03 -6.83 16.67
C ILE A 35 -5.65 -6.87 17.33
N ALA A 36 -5.59 -6.46 18.59
CA ALA A 36 -4.39 -6.45 19.42
C ALA A 36 -4.38 -7.64 20.39
N ASP A 37 -3.37 -7.69 21.27
CA ASP A 37 -3.32 -8.60 22.41
C ASP A 37 -4.60 -8.44 23.26
N GLU A 38 -5.24 -9.54 23.66
CA GLU A 38 -6.50 -9.53 24.43
C GLU A 38 -6.42 -8.70 25.70
N ARG A 39 -5.24 -8.64 26.34
CA ARG A 39 -5.03 -7.86 27.57
C ARG A 39 -5.08 -6.36 27.29
N LEU A 40 -4.55 -5.92 26.15
CA LEU A 40 -4.64 -4.52 25.71
C LEU A 40 -6.05 -4.19 25.25
N MET A 41 -6.73 -5.11 24.57
CA MET A 41 -8.14 -4.93 24.17
C MET A 41 -9.04 -4.72 25.39
N ALA A 42 -8.84 -5.49 26.47
CA ALA A 42 -9.59 -5.36 27.71
C ALA A 42 -9.39 -4.01 28.42
N LEU A 43 -8.21 -3.39 28.25
CA LEU A 43 -7.90 -2.07 28.81
C LEU A 43 -8.27 -0.91 27.87
N SER A 44 -8.68 -1.22 26.64
CA SER A 44 -8.99 -0.20 25.64
C SER A 44 -10.34 0.45 25.90
N THR A 45 -10.40 1.75 25.60
CA THR A 45 -11.61 2.55 25.67
C THR A 45 -12.02 2.98 24.27
N PRO A 46 -13.33 3.15 24.00
CA PRO A 46 -13.80 3.68 22.72
C PRO A 46 -13.11 5.01 22.41
N SER A 47 -12.65 5.17 21.16
CA SER A 47 -12.09 6.45 20.73
C SER A 47 -13.20 7.51 20.71
N PRO A 48 -12.93 8.74 21.19
CA PRO A 48 -13.89 9.84 21.07
C PRO A 48 -14.03 10.36 19.63
N VAL A 49 -13.22 9.86 18.70
CA VAL A 49 -13.14 10.32 17.32
C VAL A 49 -14.08 9.53 16.40
N ASP A 50 -14.88 10.26 15.62
CA ASP A 50 -15.69 9.69 14.54
C ASP A 50 -14.84 9.40 13.29
N GLN A 51 -14.36 8.16 13.23
CA GLN A 51 -13.58 7.63 12.11
C GLN A 51 -14.33 7.64 10.77
N PHE A 52 -15.66 7.52 10.77
CA PHE A 52 -16.43 7.51 9.52
C PHE A 52 -16.44 8.89 8.88
N SER A 53 -16.73 9.93 9.67
CA SER A 53 -16.71 11.32 9.23
C SER A 53 -15.34 11.75 8.70
N ILE A 54 -14.25 11.40 9.42
CA ILE A 54 -12.88 11.65 8.96
C ILE A 54 -12.63 10.99 7.60
N LYS A 55 -12.92 9.70 7.47
CA LYS A 55 -12.63 8.96 6.24
C LYS A 55 -13.39 9.53 5.04
N LYS A 56 -14.64 9.95 5.24
CA LYS A 56 -15.43 10.59 4.20
C LYS A 56 -14.80 11.92 3.77
N LYS A 57 -14.57 12.83 4.72
CA LYS A 57 -13.98 14.16 4.47
C LYS A 57 -12.64 14.06 3.76
N VAL A 58 -11.71 13.25 4.29
CA VAL A 58 -10.35 13.11 3.75
C VAL A 58 -10.37 12.47 2.35
N ASN A 59 -11.24 11.48 2.11
CA ASN A 59 -11.37 10.91 0.76
C ASN A 59 -11.78 11.94 -0.27
N GLU A 60 -12.82 12.72 0.03
CA GLU A 60 -13.33 13.77 -0.85
C GLU A 60 -12.26 14.82 -1.11
N GLN A 61 -11.60 15.31 -0.06
CA GLN A 61 -10.54 16.31 -0.15
C GLN A 61 -9.34 15.82 -0.97
N VAL A 62 -8.76 14.65 -0.62
CA VAL A 62 -7.57 14.13 -1.30
C VAL A 62 -7.87 13.81 -2.76
N LEU A 63 -9.06 13.32 -3.07
CA LEU A 63 -9.47 13.08 -4.45
C LEU A 63 -9.54 14.39 -5.24
N GLN A 64 -10.19 15.42 -4.68
CA GLN A 64 -10.30 16.73 -5.34
C GLN A 64 -8.93 17.38 -5.57
N GLU A 65 -8.07 17.41 -4.55
CA GLU A 65 -6.73 17.98 -4.65
C GLU A 65 -5.88 17.25 -5.69
N LEU A 66 -5.97 15.92 -5.74
CA LEU A 66 -5.23 15.13 -6.71
C LEU A 66 -5.72 15.38 -8.15
N LEU A 67 -7.03 15.49 -8.37
CA LEU A 67 -7.57 15.83 -9.68
C LEU A 67 -7.12 17.24 -10.11
N ALA A 68 -7.24 18.21 -9.21
CA ALA A 68 -6.79 19.58 -9.45
C ALA A 68 -5.28 19.67 -9.73
N MET A 69 -4.47 18.82 -9.07
CA MET A 69 -3.03 18.75 -9.34
C MET A 69 -2.73 18.30 -10.77
N GLY A 70 -3.49 17.34 -11.31
CA GLY A 70 -3.34 16.88 -12.69
C GLY A 70 -3.64 17.97 -13.72
N ASP A 71 -4.63 18.81 -13.43
CA ASP A 71 -5.05 19.93 -14.28
C ASP A 71 -4.22 21.21 -14.12
N LYS A 72 -3.37 21.27 -13.08
CA LYS A 72 -2.50 22.43 -12.82
C LYS A 72 -1.58 22.69 -14.01
N LEU A 73 -1.51 23.95 -14.44
CA LEU A 73 -0.62 24.37 -15.52
C LEU A 73 0.80 24.62 -14.99
N VAL A 74 1.79 23.97 -15.61
CA VAL A 74 3.21 24.19 -15.40
C VAL A 74 3.82 24.48 -16.78
N LYS A 75 4.44 25.66 -16.95
CA LYS A 75 4.97 26.11 -18.25
C LYS A 75 3.95 26.01 -19.40
N GLY A 76 2.68 26.33 -19.12
CA GLY A 76 1.60 26.34 -20.11
C GLY A 76 1.02 24.96 -20.49
N LYS A 77 1.51 23.85 -19.90
CA LYS A 77 0.96 22.50 -20.08
C LYS A 77 0.40 21.97 -18.77
N ARG A 78 -0.59 21.08 -18.81
CA ARG A 78 -1.08 20.43 -17.59
C ARG A 78 -0.02 19.49 -17.04
N VAL A 79 0.02 19.30 -15.73
CA VAL A 79 0.88 18.30 -15.08
C VAL A 79 0.63 16.90 -15.68
N ALA A 80 -0.62 16.56 -15.96
CA ALA A 80 -0.98 15.30 -16.61
C ALA A 80 -0.30 15.13 -17.99
N ASP A 81 -0.23 16.20 -18.77
CA ASP A 81 0.38 16.20 -20.11
C ASP A 81 1.91 16.13 -20.02
N LEU A 82 2.50 16.84 -19.05
CA LEU A 82 3.94 16.82 -18.79
C LEU A 82 4.43 15.45 -18.30
N LEU A 83 3.57 14.73 -17.61
CA LEU A 83 3.82 13.37 -17.12
C LEU A 83 3.20 12.33 -18.05
N SER A 84 3.20 12.60 -19.36
CA SER A 84 2.82 11.64 -20.40
C SER A 84 3.95 11.51 -21.40
N PHE A 85 4.39 10.29 -21.66
CA PHE A 85 5.40 9.97 -22.68
C PHE A 85 4.74 9.20 -23.81
N GLU A 86 4.72 9.80 -25.01
CA GLU A 86 4.05 9.25 -26.19
C GLU A 86 2.58 8.87 -25.92
N LYS A 87 2.27 7.57 -25.76
CA LYS A 87 0.93 7.04 -25.45
C LYS A 87 0.76 6.66 -23.98
N SER A 88 1.81 6.74 -23.18
CA SER A 88 1.85 6.27 -21.80
C SER A 88 1.73 7.44 -20.82
N GLY A 89 0.55 7.58 -20.23
CA GLY A 89 0.29 8.59 -19.21
C GLY A 89 0.81 8.18 -17.83
N VAL A 90 2.05 8.52 -17.51
CA VAL A 90 2.69 8.27 -16.21
C VAL A 90 1.87 8.87 -15.06
N TRP A 91 1.24 10.03 -15.30
CA TRP A 91 0.28 10.62 -14.37
C TRP A 91 -0.84 9.66 -13.95
N TYR A 92 -1.47 8.97 -14.90
CA TYR A 92 -2.60 8.08 -14.62
C TYR A 92 -2.19 6.83 -13.82
N TYR A 93 -0.95 6.38 -13.98
CA TYR A 93 -0.40 5.30 -13.16
C TYR A 93 -0.10 5.77 -11.73
N HIS A 94 0.56 6.91 -11.57
CA HIS A 94 0.99 7.40 -10.26
C HIS A 94 -0.12 8.07 -9.44
N ARG A 95 -1.18 8.59 -10.08
CA ARG A 95 -2.28 9.26 -9.35
C ARG A 95 -2.92 8.32 -8.34
N PHE A 96 -3.17 7.05 -8.69
CA PHE A 96 -3.79 6.10 -7.76
C PHE A 96 -2.87 5.79 -6.57
N ARG A 97 -1.58 5.57 -6.83
CA ARG A 97 -0.59 5.34 -5.77
C ARG A 97 -0.51 6.53 -4.82
N SER A 98 -0.50 7.74 -5.39
CA SER A 98 -0.49 9.00 -4.63
C SER A 98 -1.78 9.15 -3.82
N TYR A 99 -2.94 8.90 -4.41
CA TYR A 99 -4.24 8.90 -3.73
C TYR A 99 -4.24 7.97 -2.50
N PHE A 100 -3.89 6.70 -2.71
CA PHE A 100 -3.91 5.69 -1.65
C PHE A 100 -2.92 6.02 -0.52
N ARG A 101 -1.77 6.59 -0.87
CA ARG A 101 -0.76 7.00 0.11
C ARG A 101 -1.20 8.23 0.89
N THR A 102 -1.59 9.29 0.20
CA THR A 102 -1.95 10.58 0.81
C THR A 102 -3.21 10.45 1.66
N ARG A 103 -4.23 9.71 1.22
CA ARG A 103 -5.45 9.52 2.01
C ARG A 103 -5.18 8.81 3.34
N GLN A 104 -4.26 7.83 3.35
CA GLN A 104 -3.94 7.07 4.57
C GLN A 104 -3.27 7.97 5.60
N ILE A 105 -2.28 8.77 5.16
CA ILE A 105 -1.63 9.79 5.99
C ILE A 105 -2.68 10.80 6.48
N GLY A 106 -3.58 11.26 5.60
CA GLY A 106 -4.64 12.21 5.94
C GLY A 106 -5.62 11.69 6.99
N TYR A 107 -6.01 10.41 6.94
CA TYR A 107 -6.88 9.81 7.97
C TYR A 107 -6.23 9.85 9.35
N GLU A 108 -4.98 9.42 9.44
CA GLU A 108 -4.26 9.36 10.72
C GLU A 108 -3.94 10.77 11.23
N TYR A 109 -3.59 11.69 10.33
CA TYR A 109 -3.39 13.10 10.68
C TYR A 109 -4.64 13.74 11.27
N GLU A 110 -5.79 13.66 10.59
CA GLU A 110 -7.04 14.25 11.10
C GLU A 110 -7.50 13.59 12.41
N GLU A 111 -7.28 12.28 12.57
CA GLU A 111 -7.55 11.59 13.84
C GLU A 111 -6.69 12.16 14.98
N ILE A 112 -5.38 12.32 14.74
CA ILE A 112 -4.47 12.92 15.72
C ILE A 112 -4.93 14.34 16.08
N MET A 113 -5.29 15.15 15.09
CA MET A 113 -5.75 16.52 15.32
C MET A 113 -7.03 16.58 16.18
N GLN A 114 -7.99 15.69 15.95
CA GLN A 114 -9.19 15.60 16.80
C GLN A 114 -8.87 15.07 18.20
N LEU A 115 -7.96 14.12 18.35
CA LEU A 115 -7.55 13.63 19.67
C LEU A 115 -6.82 14.74 20.47
N LEU A 116 -6.07 15.62 19.82
CA LEU A 116 -5.36 16.73 20.47
C LEU A 116 -6.30 17.79 21.06
N THR A 117 -7.59 17.80 20.69
CA THR A 117 -8.61 18.66 21.34
C THR A 117 -9.07 18.10 22.68
N VAL A 118 -8.82 16.81 22.94
CA VAL A 118 -9.26 16.10 24.16
C VAL A 118 -8.07 15.75 25.06
N TYR A 119 -6.92 15.45 24.46
CA TYR A 119 -5.74 14.95 25.15
C TYR A 119 -4.55 15.91 25.03
N ASP A 120 -3.79 16.04 26.12
CA ASP A 120 -2.62 16.92 26.16
C ASP A 120 -1.45 16.35 25.35
N HIS A 121 -1.33 15.01 25.36
CA HIS A 121 -0.27 14.27 24.70
C HIS A 121 -0.80 12.95 24.11
N ILE A 122 -0.25 12.54 22.97
CA ILE A 122 -0.64 11.33 22.27
C ILE A 122 0.59 10.50 21.90
N ASP A 123 0.63 9.25 22.36
CA ASP A 123 1.55 8.22 21.89
C ASP A 123 0.87 7.44 20.76
N PHE A 124 1.25 7.70 19.51
CA PHE A 124 0.57 7.18 18.32
C PHE A 124 1.39 6.08 17.64
N TYR A 125 0.98 4.83 17.83
CA TYR A 125 1.64 3.65 17.28
C TYR A 125 1.12 3.34 15.87
N THR A 126 1.93 3.63 14.87
CA THR A 126 1.55 3.50 13.44
C THR A 126 2.69 2.92 12.61
N GLY A 127 2.35 2.34 11.46
CA GLY A 127 3.31 1.99 10.40
C GLY A 127 3.61 3.15 9.45
N GLU A 128 2.91 4.28 9.58
CA GLU A 128 2.97 5.38 8.64
C GLU A 128 4.11 6.36 8.89
N VAL A 129 5.24 6.12 8.22
CA VAL A 129 6.47 6.94 8.33
C VAL A 129 6.23 8.40 7.94
N GLY A 130 5.27 8.67 7.04
CA GLY A 130 4.97 10.01 6.53
C GLY A 130 4.55 11.00 7.63
N LEU A 131 3.93 10.52 8.71
CA LEU A 131 3.47 11.37 9.80
C LEU A 131 4.62 12.04 10.56
N ARG A 132 5.81 11.43 10.61
CA ARG A 132 6.99 12.05 11.24
C ARG A 132 7.50 13.29 10.52
N GLN A 133 7.15 13.45 9.25
CA GLN A 133 7.60 14.56 8.41
C GLN A 133 6.72 15.80 8.56
N ILE A 134 5.59 15.70 9.28
CA ILE A 134 4.62 16.77 9.47
C ILE A 134 5.03 17.60 10.70
N PRO A 135 5.53 18.84 10.52
CA PRO A 135 6.05 19.64 11.63
C PRO A 135 5.00 19.94 12.71
N GLU A 136 3.73 20.09 12.33
CA GLU A 136 2.61 20.42 13.20
C GLU A 136 2.36 19.36 14.28
N LEU A 137 2.80 18.11 14.05
CA LEU A 137 2.65 17.03 15.02
C LEU A 137 3.78 17.00 16.06
N SER A 138 4.85 17.78 15.86
CA SER A 138 5.98 17.77 16.79
C SER A 138 5.61 18.39 18.15
N GLY A 139 6.10 17.77 19.23
CA GLY A 139 5.94 18.25 20.61
C GLY A 139 4.83 17.55 21.40
N ARG A 140 3.57 17.61 20.93
CA ARG A 140 2.43 16.99 21.65
C ARG A 140 2.12 15.56 21.22
N VAL A 141 2.74 15.08 20.13
CA VAL A 141 2.50 13.75 19.60
C VAL A 141 3.82 13.00 19.46
N ALA A 142 3.89 11.80 20.05
CA ALA A 142 4.98 10.87 19.84
C ALA A 142 4.57 9.84 18.77
N ILE A 143 5.24 9.87 17.61
CA ILE A 143 4.98 8.91 16.51
C ILE A 143 5.84 7.66 16.70
N CYS A 144 5.21 6.58 17.19
CA CYS A 144 5.82 5.31 17.55
C CYS A 144 5.81 4.33 16.37
N LEU A 145 6.78 4.48 15.46
CA LEU A 145 7.00 3.56 14.34
C LEU A 145 7.45 2.18 14.83
N PRO A 146 7.18 1.10 14.07
CA PRO A 146 7.72 -0.21 14.41
C PRO A 146 9.24 -0.12 14.48
N GLU A 147 9.83 -0.74 15.51
CA GLU A 147 11.26 -0.97 15.52
C GLU A 147 11.63 -1.64 14.20
N ALA A 148 12.63 -1.09 13.51
CA ALA A 148 13.18 -1.72 12.33
C ALA A 148 13.62 -3.12 12.76
N VAL A 149 12.90 -4.14 12.28
CA VAL A 149 13.33 -5.53 12.45
C VAL A 149 14.76 -5.55 11.89
N PRO A 150 15.78 -5.89 12.70
CA PRO A 150 17.15 -5.92 12.22
C PRO A 150 17.15 -6.73 10.92
N GLY A 151 17.67 -6.09 9.86
CA GLY A 151 17.40 -6.44 8.47
C GLY A 151 17.30 -7.95 8.29
N SER A 152 16.21 -8.40 7.64
CA SER A 152 15.96 -9.82 7.43
C SER A 152 17.28 -10.46 7.00
N LYS A 153 17.80 -11.37 7.84
CA LYS A 153 19.03 -12.09 7.49
C LYS A 153 18.78 -12.65 6.10
N VAL A 154 19.63 -12.26 5.16
CA VAL A 154 19.49 -12.64 3.76
C VAL A 154 19.19 -14.13 3.73
N ASN A 155 18.00 -14.49 3.25
CA ASN A 155 17.60 -15.87 3.23
C ASN A 155 18.41 -16.55 2.12
N TYR A 156 19.60 -17.04 2.45
CA TYR A 156 20.52 -17.66 1.51
C TYR A 156 19.87 -18.81 0.74
N ARG A 157 18.87 -19.49 1.32
CA ARG A 157 18.06 -20.49 0.62
C ARG A 157 17.22 -19.87 -0.49
N SER A 158 16.58 -18.73 -0.24
CA SER A 158 15.86 -17.96 -1.26
C SER A 158 16.80 -17.38 -2.32
N VAL A 159 17.98 -16.90 -1.92
CA VAL A 159 19.00 -16.40 -2.86
C VAL A 159 19.53 -17.52 -3.76
N ALA A 160 19.80 -18.70 -3.19
CA ALA A 160 20.23 -19.87 -3.96
C ALA A 160 19.12 -20.37 -4.90
N ALA A 161 17.87 -20.43 -4.42
CA ALA A 161 16.72 -20.78 -5.25
C ALA A 161 16.51 -19.79 -6.40
N TYR A 162 16.62 -18.49 -6.11
CA TYR A 162 16.56 -17.43 -7.12
C TYR A 162 17.73 -17.53 -8.11
N GLY A 163 18.95 -17.76 -7.63
CA GLY A 163 20.14 -17.96 -8.47
C GLY A 163 19.99 -19.15 -9.42
N LEU A 164 19.48 -20.28 -8.92
CA LEU A 164 19.16 -21.44 -9.75
C LEU A 164 18.10 -21.12 -10.80
N HIS A 165 17.02 -20.45 -10.40
CA HIS A 165 15.96 -20.04 -11.32
C HIS A 165 16.47 -19.07 -12.39
N PHE A 166 17.34 -18.13 -12.03
CA PHE A 166 17.98 -17.19 -12.94
C PHE A 166 18.91 -17.90 -13.94
N LEU A 167 19.72 -18.85 -13.47
CA LEU A 167 20.59 -19.67 -14.34
C LEU A 167 19.78 -20.52 -15.31
N LEU A 168 18.70 -21.17 -14.85
CA LEU A 168 17.78 -21.90 -15.71
C LEU A 168 17.15 -20.98 -16.75
N ARG A 169 16.74 -19.77 -16.37
CA ARG A 169 16.18 -18.77 -17.31
C ARG A 169 17.21 -18.39 -18.35
N LEU A 170 18.44 -18.06 -17.96
CA LEU A 170 19.57 -17.76 -18.85
C LEU A 170 19.89 -18.90 -19.82
N MET A 171 19.82 -20.14 -19.35
CA MET A 171 20.08 -21.32 -20.17
C MET A 171 18.95 -21.60 -21.16
N VAL A 172 17.69 -21.34 -20.79
CA VAL A 172 16.52 -21.62 -21.63
C VAL A 172 16.21 -20.49 -22.62
N GLN A 173 16.50 -19.24 -22.25
CA GLN A 173 16.23 -18.05 -23.07
C GLN A 173 16.83 -18.11 -24.49
N PRO A 174 18.09 -18.55 -24.73
CA PRO A 174 18.62 -18.69 -26.09
C PRO A 174 17.91 -19.78 -26.92
N PHE A 175 17.27 -20.78 -26.30
CA PHE A 175 16.46 -21.80 -27.00
C PHE A 175 15.01 -21.36 -27.24
N GLN A 176 14.52 -20.35 -26.52
CA GLN A 176 13.21 -19.73 -26.76
C GLN A 176 13.23 -18.71 -27.92
N PHE A 177 14.41 -18.35 -28.43
CA PHE A 177 14.59 -17.60 -29.69
C PHE A 177 14.49 -18.49 -30.94
N ALA A 178 13.69 -19.56 -30.89
CA ALA A 178 13.10 -20.12 -32.10
C ALA A 178 12.14 -19.06 -32.67
N HIS A 179 12.68 -18.19 -33.51
CA HIS A 179 12.05 -17.16 -34.34
C HIS A 179 10.52 -17.09 -34.21
N PRO A 180 9.94 -16.02 -33.60
CA PRO A 180 8.53 -15.74 -33.80
C PRO A 180 8.36 -15.35 -35.27
N SER A 181 8.02 -16.32 -36.09
CA SER A 181 7.62 -16.07 -37.47
C SER A 181 6.37 -15.17 -37.44
N LYS A 182 6.54 -13.94 -37.93
CA LYS A 182 5.47 -13.02 -38.37
C LYS A 182 4.44 -12.51 -37.34
N ARG A 183 4.77 -12.30 -36.07
CA ARG A 183 3.85 -11.58 -35.17
C ARG A 183 4.03 -10.06 -35.28
N ARG A 184 2.94 -9.32 -35.54
CA ARG A 184 2.95 -7.86 -35.80
C ARG A 184 2.77 -7.02 -34.55
N HIS A 185 2.19 -7.59 -33.50
CA HIS A 185 1.80 -6.86 -32.29
C HIS A 185 2.29 -7.58 -31.04
N ILE A 186 2.73 -6.83 -30.03
CA ILE A 186 3.17 -7.36 -28.74
C ILE A 186 2.23 -6.82 -27.66
N VAL A 187 1.74 -7.72 -26.82
CA VAL A 187 0.92 -7.41 -25.64
C VAL A 187 1.68 -7.89 -24.41
N VAL A 188 2.00 -6.95 -23.52
CA VAL A 188 2.72 -7.24 -22.27
C VAL A 188 1.70 -7.35 -21.14
N ASP A 189 1.72 -8.48 -20.46
CA ASP A 189 0.83 -8.81 -19.36
C ASP A 189 1.58 -8.85 -18.02
N HIS A 190 1.16 -7.97 -17.10
CA HIS A 190 1.70 -7.86 -15.75
C HIS A 190 0.72 -8.33 -14.67
N ALA A 191 -0.43 -8.90 -15.03
CA ALA A 191 -1.43 -9.30 -14.05
C ALA A 191 -1.13 -10.68 -13.45
N GLY A 192 -1.43 -10.84 -12.16
CA GLY A 192 -1.35 -12.15 -11.50
C GLY A 192 -2.37 -13.14 -12.07
N LEU A 193 -1.92 -14.37 -12.32
CA LEU A 193 -2.76 -15.46 -12.85
C LEU A 193 -3.84 -15.86 -11.84
N GLN A 194 -5.08 -15.99 -12.30
CA GLN A 194 -6.19 -16.58 -11.53
C GLN A 194 -6.95 -17.58 -12.39
N LYS A 195 -7.79 -18.40 -11.74
CA LYS A 195 -8.60 -19.41 -12.42
C LYS A 195 -9.73 -18.73 -13.22
N CYS A 196 -9.56 -18.65 -14.53
CA CYS A 196 -10.48 -18.01 -15.48
C CYS A 196 -11.13 -19.06 -16.38
N LEU A 197 -12.32 -18.77 -16.90
CA LEU A 197 -12.99 -19.64 -17.86
C LEU A 197 -12.47 -19.33 -19.27
N HIS A 198 -11.80 -20.30 -19.89
CA HIS A 198 -11.35 -20.19 -21.28
C HIS A 198 -12.55 -20.42 -22.21
N ILE A 199 -13.03 -19.35 -22.83
CA ILE A 199 -14.29 -19.30 -23.58
C ILE A 199 -14.31 -20.30 -24.75
N PRO A 200 -13.24 -20.44 -25.57
CA PRO A 200 -13.27 -21.36 -26.71
C PRO A 200 -13.27 -22.85 -26.32
N ALA A 201 -12.76 -23.19 -25.12
CA ALA A 201 -12.60 -24.58 -24.69
C ALA A 201 -13.54 -24.99 -23.55
N GLY A 202 -14.34 -24.04 -23.02
CA GLY A 202 -15.30 -24.28 -21.95
C GLY A 202 -14.70 -24.82 -20.64
N ARG A 203 -13.39 -24.62 -20.42
CA ARG A 203 -12.66 -25.17 -19.26
C ARG A 203 -11.94 -24.06 -18.49
N PHE A 204 -11.72 -24.30 -17.20
CA PHE A 204 -10.98 -23.36 -16.37
C PHE A 204 -9.47 -23.49 -16.59
N THR A 205 -8.81 -22.37 -16.87
CA THR A 205 -7.35 -22.23 -17.02
C THR A 205 -6.85 -21.15 -16.06
N TYR A 206 -5.57 -21.19 -15.70
CA TYR A 206 -4.95 -20.09 -14.96
C TYR A 206 -4.48 -19.04 -15.96
N ASP A 207 -5.08 -17.85 -15.93
CA ASP A 207 -4.83 -16.76 -16.87
C ASP A 207 -5.06 -15.40 -16.20
N ASN A 208 -4.77 -14.32 -16.92
CA ASN A 208 -5.05 -12.95 -16.48
C ASN A 208 -6.55 -12.73 -16.30
N TYR A 209 -6.99 -12.54 -15.06
CA TYR A 209 -8.41 -12.34 -14.72
C TYR A 209 -9.06 -11.09 -15.32
N ILE A 210 -8.26 -10.13 -15.80
CA ILE A 210 -8.74 -8.91 -16.45
C ILE A 210 -8.84 -9.11 -17.96
N LEU A 211 -7.84 -9.78 -18.56
CA LEU A 211 -7.67 -9.85 -20.01
C LEU A 211 -7.92 -11.23 -20.62
N SER A 212 -8.25 -12.26 -19.84
CA SER A 212 -8.42 -13.64 -20.35
C SER A 212 -9.43 -13.71 -21.49
N GLY A 213 -10.58 -13.04 -21.35
CA GLY A 213 -11.60 -13.01 -22.39
C GLY A 213 -11.19 -12.25 -23.66
N LEU A 214 -10.19 -11.36 -23.55
CA LEU A 214 -9.58 -10.68 -24.70
C LEU A 214 -8.52 -11.58 -25.35
N PHE A 215 -7.68 -12.24 -24.54
CA PHE A 215 -6.65 -13.17 -25.00
C PHE A 215 -7.24 -14.37 -25.75
N ASP A 216 -8.39 -14.88 -25.29
CA ASP A 216 -9.18 -15.91 -25.97
C ASP A 216 -9.61 -15.52 -27.40
N ARG A 217 -9.58 -14.22 -27.73
CA ARG A 217 -9.97 -13.67 -29.03
C ARG A 217 -8.81 -13.12 -29.84
N LEU A 218 -7.58 -13.18 -29.31
CA LEU A 218 -6.39 -12.76 -30.05
C LEU A 218 -6.04 -13.81 -31.11
N ASP A 219 -5.75 -13.34 -32.31
CA ASP A 219 -5.27 -14.19 -33.40
C ASP A 219 -3.74 -14.33 -33.35
N ALA A 220 -3.19 -15.12 -34.27
CA ALA A 220 -1.76 -15.46 -34.31
C ALA A 220 -0.84 -14.26 -34.57
N ASP A 221 -1.39 -13.08 -34.88
CA ASP A 221 -0.65 -11.85 -35.14
C ASP A 221 -0.15 -11.18 -33.83
N PHE A 222 -0.69 -11.57 -32.67
CA PHE A 222 -0.31 -11.04 -31.36
C PHE A 222 0.66 -11.97 -30.61
N LEU A 223 1.73 -11.38 -30.09
CA LEU A 223 2.66 -12.01 -29.14
C LEU A 223 2.28 -11.58 -27.73
N LEU A 224 1.90 -12.53 -26.87
CA LEU A 224 1.66 -12.29 -25.45
C LEU A 224 2.96 -12.52 -24.67
N LEU A 225 3.44 -11.48 -24.00
CA LEU A 225 4.57 -11.53 -23.07
C LEU A 225 4.02 -11.44 -21.64
N SER A 226 3.89 -12.56 -20.97
CA SER A 226 3.51 -12.61 -19.55
C SER A 226 4.76 -12.53 -18.68
N GLU A 227 4.79 -11.58 -17.75
CA GLU A 227 5.78 -11.59 -16.67
C GLU A 227 5.36 -12.61 -15.61
N VAL A 228 5.87 -13.85 -15.76
CA VAL A 228 5.92 -14.86 -14.69
C VAL A 228 7.15 -14.61 -13.82
#